data_AF-A0A9D8ARM1-F1
#
_entry.id   AF-A0A9D8ARM1-F1
#
_cell.length_a   1.000
_cell.length_b   1.000
_cell.length_c   1.000
_cell.angle_alpha   90.00
_cell.angle_beta   90.00
_cell.angle_gamma   90.00
#
_symmetry.space_group_name_H-M   'P 1'
#
loop_
_entity.id
_entity.type
_entity.pdbx_description
1 polymer ?
#
loop_
_entity_poly.entity_id
_entity_poly.type
_entity_poly.pdbx_seq_one_letter_code
_entity_poly.pdbx_strand_id
1 'polypeptide(L)'
;MRKIIFLLLMTSAAIAFFIGCEADNPASIYDSNKEGDATPVLTKLLPEDSTLAGIGEITIQGQNFSSIPENNLVYFDKTLTTVVSVTESQITVKSPNILSDTIKVKVAVQGSYIYSNIMEYKLVPAVWEFGGFDEYSDAYAIACDSDENLYVSTKGKKVYKVTPDGEKTIYS
;
A
#
# COMPACT_ATOMS: atom_id res chain seq x y z
N MET A 1 -47.81 4.35 -63.76
CA MET A 1 -46.72 4.88 -62.90
C MET A 1 -47.09 4.90 -61.41
N ARG A 2 -48.20 5.52 -60.97
CA ARG A 2 -48.57 5.59 -59.53
C ARG A 2 -48.70 4.24 -58.81
N LYS A 3 -49.24 3.20 -59.46
CA LYS A 3 -49.38 1.84 -58.89
C LYS A 3 -48.04 1.09 -58.75
N ILE A 4 -47.09 1.31 -59.65
CA ILE A 4 -45.76 0.67 -59.64
C ILE A 4 -44.90 1.27 -58.53
N ILE A 5 -44.98 2.60 -58.34
CA ILE A 5 -44.31 3.30 -57.23
C ILE A 5 -44.87 2.81 -55.88
N PHE A 6 -46.18 2.63 -55.77
CA PHE A 6 -46.82 2.12 -54.55
C PHE A 6 -46.41 0.67 -54.24
N LEU A 7 -46.25 -0.17 -55.27
CA LEU A 7 -45.79 -1.55 -55.12
C LEU A 7 -44.31 -1.59 -54.66
N LEU A 8 -43.44 -0.75 -55.24
CA LEU A 8 -42.04 -0.63 -54.85
C LEU A 8 -41.84 -0.09 -53.44
N LEU A 9 -42.70 0.84 -52.99
CA LEU A 9 -42.69 1.34 -51.61
C LEU A 9 -43.15 0.28 -50.61
N MET A 10 -44.17 -0.51 -50.96
CA MET A 10 -44.63 -1.64 -50.13
C MET A 10 -43.57 -2.75 -50.03
N THR A 11 -42.89 -3.09 -51.13
CA THR A 11 -41.82 -4.10 -51.08
C THR A 11 -40.58 -3.60 -50.36
N SER A 12 -40.20 -2.33 -50.55
CA SER A 12 -39.10 -1.68 -49.79
C SER A 12 -39.40 -1.66 -48.28
N ALA A 13 -40.62 -1.28 -47.88
CA ALA A 13 -41.04 -1.30 -46.49
C ALA A 13 -41.03 -2.71 -45.90
N ALA A 14 -41.52 -3.72 -46.64
CA ALA A 14 -41.49 -5.11 -46.20
C ALA A 14 -40.06 -5.62 -46.00
N ILE A 15 -39.12 -5.28 -46.88
CA ILE A 15 -37.70 -5.65 -46.76
C ILE A 15 -37.06 -4.98 -45.52
N ALA A 16 -37.41 -3.72 -45.23
CA ALA A 16 -36.91 -3.02 -44.04
C ALA A 16 -37.37 -3.66 -42.71
N PHE A 17 -38.52 -4.35 -42.68
CA PHE A 17 -38.97 -5.10 -41.50
C PHE A 17 -38.17 -6.37 -41.23
N PHE A 18 -37.55 -6.98 -42.25
CA PHE A 18 -36.77 -8.22 -42.11
C PHE A 18 -35.26 -8.00 -41.95
N ILE A 19 -34.77 -6.76 -42.07
CA ILE A 19 -33.36 -6.38 -41.83
C ILE A 19 -33.22 -5.65 -40.48
N GLY A 20 -34.18 -5.83 -39.57
CA GLY A 20 -34.03 -5.43 -38.18
C GLY A 20 -32.90 -6.25 -37.54
N CYS A 21 -31.72 -5.66 -37.42
CA CYS A 21 -30.59 -6.25 -36.72
C CYS A 21 -30.97 -6.36 -35.23
N GLU A 22 -31.27 -7.56 -34.72
CA GLU A 22 -31.26 -7.79 -33.27
C GLU A 22 -29.84 -7.52 -32.79
N ALA A 23 -29.68 -6.56 -31.89
CA ALA A 23 -28.40 -6.31 -31.28
C ALA A 23 -28.01 -7.54 -30.44
N ASP A 24 -27.10 -8.36 -30.97
CA ASP A 24 -26.47 -9.49 -30.27
C ASP A 24 -25.53 -8.94 -29.20
N ASN A 25 -26.13 -8.44 -28.12
CA ASN A 25 -25.39 -7.95 -26.97
C ASN A 25 -24.90 -9.14 -26.16
N PRO A 26 -23.65 -9.10 -25.65
CA PRO A 26 -23.20 -10.11 -24.71
C PRO A 26 -24.10 -10.12 -23.47
N ALA A 27 -24.17 -11.28 -22.82
CA ALA A 27 -24.89 -11.41 -21.56
C ALA A 27 -24.41 -10.36 -20.53
N SER A 28 -25.35 -9.86 -19.71
CA SER A 28 -25.02 -8.96 -18.60
C SER A 28 -23.96 -9.59 -17.70
N ILE A 29 -22.89 -8.84 -17.41
CA ILE A 29 -21.88 -9.22 -16.42
C ILE A 29 -22.37 -9.04 -14.97
N TYR A 30 -23.48 -8.33 -14.77
CA TYR A 30 -24.11 -8.12 -13.48
C TYR A 30 -25.10 -9.24 -13.16
N ASP A 31 -24.92 -9.85 -11.99
CA ASP A 31 -25.82 -10.82 -11.38
C ASP A 31 -26.28 -10.28 -10.02
N SER A 32 -27.57 -10.01 -9.87
CA SER A 32 -28.16 -9.48 -8.64
C SER A 32 -28.14 -10.45 -7.48
N ASN A 33 -27.95 -11.75 -7.74
CA ASN A 33 -27.92 -12.80 -6.73
C ASN A 33 -26.49 -13.19 -6.34
N LYS A 34 -25.48 -12.59 -6.97
CA LYS A 34 -24.08 -12.86 -6.63
C LYS A 34 -23.77 -12.25 -5.27
N GLU A 35 -23.45 -13.10 -4.32
CA GLU A 35 -22.91 -12.68 -3.04
C GLU A 35 -21.38 -12.55 -3.12
N GLY A 36 -20.84 -11.62 -2.33
CA GLY A 36 -19.40 -11.46 -2.18
C GLY A 36 -18.83 -12.57 -1.32
N ASP A 37 -17.54 -12.84 -1.50
CA ASP A 37 -16.81 -13.75 -0.62
C ASP A 37 -16.78 -13.20 0.83
N ALA A 38 -16.42 -14.08 1.76
CA ALA A 38 -16.38 -13.74 3.17
C ALA A 38 -15.49 -12.50 3.44
N THR A 39 -15.97 -11.60 4.30
CA THR A 39 -15.24 -10.38 4.64
C THR A 39 -13.96 -10.72 5.43
N PRO A 40 -12.79 -10.18 5.05
CA PRO A 40 -11.54 -10.40 5.79
C PRO A 40 -11.64 -9.81 7.20
N VAL A 41 -10.98 -10.45 8.17
CA VAL A 41 -10.95 -9.97 9.56
C VAL A 41 -9.51 -9.95 10.05
N LEU A 42 -9.06 -8.84 10.62
CA LEU A 42 -7.75 -8.70 11.24
C LEU A 42 -7.89 -8.94 12.73
N THR A 43 -7.03 -9.79 13.27
CA THR A 43 -6.99 -10.11 14.70
C THR A 43 -5.71 -9.62 15.37
N LYS A 44 -4.59 -9.58 14.65
CA LYS A 44 -3.29 -9.19 15.22
C LYS A 44 -2.33 -8.63 14.18
N LEU A 45 -1.52 -7.67 14.60
CA LEU A 45 -0.34 -7.19 13.86
C LEU A 45 0.90 -7.56 14.66
N LEU A 46 1.94 -8.04 13.95
CA LEU A 46 3.21 -8.47 14.54
C LEU A 46 4.37 -7.80 13.79
N PRO A 47 5.38 -7.23 14.47
CA PRO A 47 5.47 -7.02 15.94
C PRO A 47 4.25 -6.26 16.51
N GLU A 48 3.95 -6.38 17.81
CA GLU A 48 2.72 -5.77 18.37
C GLU A 48 2.85 -4.25 18.50
N ASP A 49 4.02 -3.77 18.91
CA ASP A 49 4.22 -2.36 19.24
C ASP A 49 4.49 -1.49 18.01
N SER A 50 5.52 -1.85 17.23
CA SER A 50 5.93 -1.09 16.04
C SER A 50 6.95 -1.86 15.19
N THR A 51 7.21 -1.37 13.98
CA THR A 51 8.38 -1.76 13.18
C THR A 51 8.99 -0.54 12.47
N LEU A 52 10.16 -0.73 11.87
CA LEU A 52 10.86 0.31 11.12
C LEU A 52 10.13 0.60 9.81
N ALA A 53 9.84 1.86 9.53
CA ALA A 53 9.25 2.30 8.27
C ALA A 53 10.14 1.95 7.06
N GLY A 54 9.52 1.46 5.99
CA GLY A 54 10.16 1.21 4.69
C GLY A 54 11.07 -0.03 4.61
N ILE A 55 11.51 -0.57 5.75
CA ILE A 55 12.44 -1.72 5.79
C ILE A 55 11.98 -2.86 6.70
N GLY A 56 11.08 -2.62 7.64
CA GLY A 56 10.51 -3.66 8.49
C GLY A 56 9.54 -4.58 7.74
N GLU A 57 9.26 -5.74 8.33
CA GLU A 57 8.16 -6.61 7.91
C GLU A 57 7.05 -6.62 8.97
N ILE A 58 5.82 -6.84 8.53
CA ILE A 58 4.64 -6.91 9.40
C ILE A 58 3.87 -8.18 9.06
N THR A 59 3.58 -9.00 10.06
CA THR A 59 2.69 -10.15 9.94
C THR A 59 1.31 -9.77 10.47
N ILE A 60 0.31 -9.90 9.60
CA ILE A 60 -1.10 -9.66 9.87
C ILE A 60 -1.77 -11.01 10.05
N GLN A 61 -2.27 -11.29 11.25
CA GLN A 61 -3.09 -12.47 11.53
C GLN A 61 -4.56 -12.13 11.38
N GLY A 62 -5.34 -13.09 10.92
CA GLY A 62 -6.74 -12.87 10.62
C GLY A 62 -7.47 -14.08 10.08
N GLN A 63 -8.53 -13.82 9.34
CA GLN A 63 -9.39 -14.80 8.70
C GLN A 63 -9.85 -14.29 7.33
N ASN A 64 -10.27 -15.24 6.47
CA ASN A 64 -10.82 -15.00 5.14
C ASN A 64 -9.87 -14.25 4.19
N PHE A 65 -8.57 -14.51 4.30
CA PHE A 65 -7.61 -14.07 3.31
C PHE A 65 -7.59 -15.02 2.11
N SER A 66 -7.30 -14.47 0.94
CA SER A 66 -7.09 -15.30 -0.25
C SER A 66 -5.73 -16.00 -0.12
N SER A 67 -5.65 -17.28 -0.49
CA SER A 67 -4.37 -18.00 -0.60
C SER A 67 -3.48 -17.52 -1.76
N ILE A 68 -4.02 -16.68 -2.65
CA ILE A 68 -3.30 -16.02 -3.74
C ILE A 68 -2.84 -14.62 -3.27
N PRO A 69 -1.53 -14.32 -3.21
CA PRO A 69 -1.00 -13.04 -2.72
C PRO A 69 -1.60 -11.80 -3.38
N GLU A 70 -1.71 -11.81 -4.71
CA GLU A 70 -2.17 -10.66 -5.51
C GLU A 70 -3.62 -10.26 -5.24
N ASN A 71 -4.42 -11.18 -4.70
CA ASN A 71 -5.82 -10.94 -4.35
C ASN A 71 -5.97 -10.26 -2.98
N ASN A 72 -4.89 -10.11 -2.20
CA ASN A 72 -4.91 -9.46 -0.89
C ASN A 72 -4.26 -8.08 -1.00
N LEU A 73 -5.07 -7.02 -0.93
CA LEU A 73 -4.62 -5.64 -0.98
C LEU A 73 -4.55 -5.08 0.43
N VAL A 74 -3.33 -4.90 0.96
CA VAL A 74 -3.09 -4.41 2.31
C VAL A 74 -2.76 -2.92 2.28
N TYR A 75 -3.56 -2.13 2.99
CA TYR A 75 -3.42 -0.68 3.07
C TYR A 75 -3.00 -0.25 4.47
N PHE A 76 -2.01 0.64 4.50
CA PHE A 76 -1.60 1.42 5.65
C PHE A 76 -2.00 2.88 5.35
N ASP A 77 -3.08 3.33 5.97
CA ASP A 77 -3.86 4.51 5.58
C ASP A 77 -4.25 4.49 4.09
N LYS A 78 -3.53 5.28 3.28
CA LYS A 78 -3.72 5.39 1.83
C LYS A 78 -2.65 4.64 1.04
N THR A 79 -1.63 4.12 1.72
CA THR A 79 -0.47 3.47 1.10
C THR A 79 -0.73 1.98 0.94
N LEU A 80 -0.81 1.51 -0.30
CA LEU A 80 -0.80 0.09 -0.63
C LEU A 80 0.62 -0.45 -0.43
N THR A 81 0.75 -1.56 0.30
CA THR A 81 2.05 -2.22 0.49
C THR A 81 2.17 -3.52 -0.28
N THR A 82 3.40 -4.03 -0.40
CA THR A 82 3.72 -5.30 -1.04
C THR A 82 3.47 -6.46 -0.08
N VAL A 83 2.63 -7.40 -0.51
CA VAL A 83 2.47 -8.71 0.13
C VAL A 83 3.65 -9.62 -0.21
N VAL A 84 4.28 -10.18 0.81
CA VAL A 84 5.42 -11.10 0.71
C VAL A 84 4.94 -12.55 0.68
N SER A 85 4.00 -12.90 1.56
CA SER A 85 3.42 -14.24 1.63
C SER A 85 2.01 -14.21 2.24
N VAL A 86 1.21 -15.22 1.93
CA VAL A 86 -0.15 -15.34 2.44
C VAL A 86 -0.55 -16.79 2.72
N THR A 87 -1.38 -16.95 3.73
CA THR A 87 -2.27 -18.09 3.98
C THR A 87 -3.66 -17.55 4.25
N GLU A 88 -4.68 -18.41 4.37
CA GLU A 88 -6.06 -17.98 4.64
C GLU A 88 -6.23 -17.23 5.98
N SER A 89 -5.24 -17.33 6.89
CA SER A 89 -5.26 -16.72 8.22
C SER A 89 -4.05 -15.82 8.53
N GLN A 90 -3.12 -15.66 7.59
CA GLN A 90 -1.92 -14.84 7.79
C GLN A 90 -1.49 -14.15 6.50
N ILE A 91 -1.17 -12.86 6.56
CA ILE A 91 -0.49 -12.12 5.50
C ILE A 91 0.81 -11.55 6.05
N THR A 92 1.93 -11.73 5.36
CA THR A 92 3.17 -10.99 5.65
C THR A 92 3.37 -9.91 4.60
N VAL A 93 3.64 -8.69 5.04
CA VAL A 93 3.88 -7.53 4.16
C VAL A 93 5.19 -6.83 4.50
N LYS A 94 5.72 -6.08 3.54
CA LYS A 94 6.72 -5.05 3.86
C LYS A 94 6.04 -3.85 4.53
N SER A 95 6.73 -3.22 5.46
CA SER A 95 6.29 -1.94 5.99
C SER A 95 6.41 -0.85 4.92
N PRO A 96 5.40 0.01 4.75
CA PRO A 96 5.51 1.18 3.89
C PRO A 96 6.50 2.21 4.47
N ASN A 97 7.08 3.05 3.61
CA ASN A 97 7.93 4.16 4.03
C ASN A 97 7.11 5.39 4.42
N ILE A 98 6.31 5.27 5.49
CA ILE A 98 5.56 6.37 6.10
C ILE A 98 5.80 6.36 7.61
N LEU A 99 5.80 7.54 8.22
CA LEU A 99 6.02 7.73 9.65
C LEU A 99 4.74 8.23 10.31
N SER A 100 4.27 7.52 11.32
CA SER A 100 3.15 7.92 12.17
C SER A 100 3.05 6.96 13.35
N ASP A 101 2.62 7.50 14.50
CA ASP A 101 2.28 6.71 15.69
C ASP A 101 0.90 6.04 15.58
N THR A 102 0.09 6.41 14.59
CA THR A 102 -1.28 5.91 14.42
C THR A 102 -1.62 5.77 12.93
N ILE A 103 -1.31 4.62 12.37
CA ILE A 103 -1.59 4.25 10.97
C ILE A 103 -2.75 3.26 10.95
N LYS A 104 -3.76 3.53 10.12
CA LYS A 104 -4.91 2.62 9.98
C LYS A 104 -4.60 1.52 8.99
N VAL A 105 -4.52 0.29 9.48
CA VAL A 105 -4.30 -0.91 8.69
C VAL A 105 -5.64 -1.55 8.34
N LYS A 106 -5.85 -1.83 7.05
CA LYS A 106 -7.01 -2.57 6.55
C LYS A 106 -6.65 -3.42 5.34
N VAL A 107 -7.41 -4.48 5.11
CA VAL A 107 -7.21 -5.41 4.00
C VAL A 107 -8.47 -5.45 3.14
N ALA A 108 -8.29 -5.40 1.82
CA ALA A 108 -9.30 -5.81 0.84
C ALA A 108 -8.87 -7.15 0.25
N VAL A 109 -9.83 -8.07 0.12
CA VAL A 109 -9.64 -9.35 -0.55
C VAL A 109 -10.50 -9.35 -1.80
N GLN A 110 -9.91 -9.67 -2.95
CA GLN A 110 -10.65 -9.75 -4.20
C GLN A 110 -11.80 -10.76 -4.07
N GLY A 111 -13.02 -10.33 -4.43
CA GLY A 111 -14.24 -11.12 -4.28
C GLY A 111 -15.07 -10.74 -3.04
N SER A 112 -14.44 -10.24 -1.98
CA SER A 112 -15.15 -9.61 -0.85
C SER A 112 -15.65 -8.21 -1.24
N TYR A 113 -16.88 -7.90 -0.86
CA TYR A 113 -17.48 -6.58 -1.10
C TYR A 113 -17.09 -5.54 -0.05
N ILE A 114 -16.56 -5.96 1.09
CA ILE A 114 -16.25 -5.08 2.22
C ILE A 114 -14.77 -5.28 2.60
N TYR A 115 -14.14 -4.17 2.99
CA TYR A 115 -12.85 -4.21 3.67
C TYR A 115 -12.97 -4.91 5.02
N SER A 116 -11.82 -5.29 5.56
CA SER A 116 -11.74 -5.74 6.93
C SER A 116 -12.08 -4.65 7.96
N ASN A 117 -12.14 -5.05 9.23
CA ASN A 117 -11.97 -4.11 10.34
C ASN A 117 -10.62 -3.36 10.24
N ILE A 118 -10.55 -2.22 10.92
CA ILE A 118 -9.35 -1.38 10.99
C ILE A 118 -8.59 -1.72 12.27
N MET A 119 -7.27 -1.86 12.14
CA MET A 119 -6.35 -1.87 13.27
C MET A 119 -5.43 -0.65 13.20
N GLU A 120 -4.95 -0.16 14.34
CA GLU A 120 -3.97 0.91 14.39
C GLU A 120 -2.57 0.34 14.58
N TYR A 121 -1.57 0.95 13.95
CA TYR A 121 -0.18 0.51 14.01
C TYR A 121 0.80 1.67 13.97
N LYS A 122 1.98 1.48 14.54
CA LYS A 122 3.05 2.48 14.60
C LYS A 122 4.22 2.09 13.71
N LEU A 123 4.68 3.04 12.90
CA LEU A 123 5.93 2.93 12.13
C LEU A 123 6.92 3.99 12.59
N VAL A 124 8.09 3.52 13.03
CA VAL A 124 9.18 4.35 13.55
C VAL A 124 10.26 4.56 12.48
N PRO A 125 11.02 5.65 12.53
CA PRO A 125 12.08 5.90 11.56
C PRO A 125 13.19 4.84 11.66
N ALA A 126 13.69 4.40 10.50
CA ALA A 126 14.85 3.51 10.40
C ALA A 126 16.18 4.20 10.73
N VAL A 127 16.21 5.53 10.66
CA VAL A 127 17.39 6.37 10.92
C VAL A 127 16.93 7.60 11.69
N TRP A 128 17.68 8.01 12.71
CA TRP A 128 17.51 9.29 13.38
C TRP A 128 18.75 10.16 13.20
N GLU A 129 18.55 11.47 13.25
CA GLU A 129 19.66 12.42 13.27
C GLU A 129 20.39 12.35 14.60
N PHE A 130 21.73 12.31 14.56
CA PHE A 130 22.56 12.18 15.74
C PHE A 130 23.70 13.22 15.72
N GLY A 131 23.95 13.86 16.86
CA GLY A 131 25.02 14.85 17.01
C GLY A 131 24.74 16.24 16.44
N GLY A 132 23.53 16.50 15.93
CA GLY A 132 23.09 17.82 15.48
C GLY A 132 24.05 18.45 14.47
N PHE A 133 24.45 17.67 13.47
CA PHE A 133 25.20 18.15 12.32
C PHE A 133 24.23 18.32 11.16
N ASP A 134 24.24 19.49 10.56
CA ASP A 134 23.38 19.90 9.46
C ASP A 134 24.19 20.21 8.19
N GLU A 135 23.53 20.71 7.16
CA GLU A 135 24.17 21.10 5.90
C GLU A 135 25.23 22.21 6.06
N TYR A 136 25.20 22.98 7.16
CA TYR A 136 26.14 24.08 7.44
C TYR A 136 27.32 23.65 8.30
N SER A 137 27.31 22.41 8.81
CA SER A 137 28.33 21.91 9.72
C SER A 137 29.69 21.69 9.05
N ASP A 138 29.75 21.69 7.70
CA ASP A 138 30.96 21.47 6.90
C ASP A 138 31.78 20.27 7.42
N ALA A 139 31.11 19.13 7.63
CA ALA A 139 31.74 17.90 8.15
C ALA A 139 32.59 17.21 7.06
N TYR A 140 33.79 16.75 7.42
CA TYR A 140 34.75 16.13 6.50
C TYR A 140 35.01 14.65 6.78
N ALA A 141 34.99 14.24 8.04
CA ALA A 141 35.21 12.84 8.42
C ALA A 141 34.46 12.51 9.72
N ILE A 142 34.14 11.23 9.87
CA ILE A 142 33.44 10.66 11.02
C ILE A 142 34.21 9.43 11.52
N ALA A 143 34.34 9.29 12.83
CA ALA A 143 34.91 8.11 13.49
C ALA A 143 34.15 7.82 14.78
N CYS A 144 34.13 6.57 15.23
CA CYS A 144 33.52 6.17 16.50
C CYS A 144 34.55 5.42 17.34
N ASP A 145 34.61 5.69 18.65
CA ASP A 145 35.46 4.94 19.58
C ASP A 145 34.73 3.75 20.20
N SER A 146 35.44 2.97 21.05
CA SER A 146 34.89 1.79 21.72
C SER A 146 33.83 2.11 22.78
N ASP A 147 33.75 3.37 23.21
CA ASP A 147 32.77 3.86 24.19
C ASP A 147 31.57 4.51 23.47
N GLU A 148 31.43 4.25 22.16
CA GLU A 148 30.37 4.74 21.29
C GLU A 148 30.32 6.27 21.13
N ASN A 149 31.43 6.97 21.40
CA ASN A 149 31.50 8.39 21.13
C ASN A 149 31.76 8.66 19.65
N LEU A 150 30.97 9.55 19.07
CA LEU A 150 31.12 9.99 17.69
C LEU A 150 32.07 11.19 17.60
N TYR A 151 33.09 11.09 16.75
CA TYR A 151 34.00 12.17 16.43
C TYR A 151 33.74 12.66 15.01
N VAL A 152 33.47 13.95 14.85
CA VAL A 152 33.21 14.57 13.55
C VAL A 152 34.18 15.72 13.35
N SER A 153 35.02 15.62 12.32
CA SER A 153 35.88 16.73 11.90
C SER A 153 35.09 17.70 11.03
N THR A 154 35.22 18.99 11.31
CA THR A 154 34.52 20.06 10.59
C THR A 154 35.49 21.11 10.09
N LYS A 155 35.00 22.02 9.25
CA LYS A 155 35.72 23.24 8.86
C LYS A 155 36.25 24.02 10.07
N GLY A 156 37.40 24.64 9.85
CA GLY A 156 38.12 25.38 10.88
C GLY A 156 39.04 24.51 11.74
N LYS A 157 39.35 23.28 11.30
CA LYS A 157 40.22 22.33 12.03
C LYS A 157 39.68 21.95 13.40
N LYS A 158 38.35 21.89 13.54
CA LYS A 158 37.69 21.45 14.76
C LYS A 158 37.28 19.99 14.65
N VAL A 159 37.36 19.27 15.76
CA VAL A 159 36.77 17.95 15.93
C VAL A 159 35.76 18.04 17.06
N TYR A 160 34.51 17.70 16.78
CA TYR A 160 33.48 17.55 17.81
C TYR A 160 33.44 16.11 18.28
N LYS A 161 33.28 15.93 19.59
CA LYS A 161 32.90 14.66 20.21
C LYS A 161 31.43 14.72 20.57
N VAL A 162 30.67 13.69 20.22
CA VAL A 162 29.28 13.50 20.64
C VAL A 162 29.20 12.18 21.40
N THR A 163 28.79 12.23 22.65
CA THR A 163 28.61 11.04 23.49
C THR A 163 27.33 10.27 23.11
N PRO A 164 27.15 9.01 23.54
CA PRO A 164 25.94 8.22 23.24
C PRO A 164 24.63 8.86 23.71
N ASP A 165 24.66 9.66 24.78
CA ASP A 165 23.53 10.45 25.28
C ASP A 165 23.33 11.79 24.55
N GLY A 166 24.16 12.08 23.55
CA GLY A 166 24.02 13.22 22.64
C GLY A 166 24.75 14.50 23.09
N GLU A 167 25.57 14.44 24.13
CA GLU A 167 26.35 15.60 24.57
C GLU A 167 27.46 15.93 23.56
N LYS A 168 27.37 17.11 22.94
CA LYS A 168 28.32 17.60 21.93
C LYS A 168 29.33 18.56 22.53
N THR A 169 30.61 18.22 22.44
CA THR A 169 31.74 19.04 22.91
C THR A 169 32.80 19.21 21.83
N ILE A 170 33.66 20.24 21.96
CA ILE A 170 34.85 20.38 21.12
C ILE A 170 35.93 19.47 21.72
N TYR A 171 36.41 18.53 20.92
CA TYR A 171 37.49 17.62 21.28
C TYR A 171 38.87 18.20 20.94
N SER A 172 39.01 18.81 19.76
CA SER A 172 40.25 19.46 19.29
C SER A 172 39.96 20.57 18.30
#